data_AF-A0A2I0NX98-F1
#
_entry.id   AF-A0A2I0NX98-F1
#
_cell.length_a   1.000
_cell.length_b   1.000
_cell.length_c   1.000
_cell.angle_alpha   90.00
_cell.angle_beta   90.00
_cell.angle_gamma   90.00
#
_symmetry.space_group_name_H-M   'P 1'
#
loop_
_entity.id
_entity.type
_entity.pdbx_description
1 polymer ?
#
loop_
_entity_poly.entity_id
_entity_poly.type
_entity_poly.pdbx_seq_one_letter_code
_entity_poly.pdbx_strand_id
1 'polypeptide(L)'
;MAGRRLELITGVVLVIFIALFLYTSETTNSEFSGADSVASGKIAEITGIPEEQFTPLIGQWQPPSGEIESLLFALQTTFGGIILGLVFGFWLGQRKSSPVT
;
A
#
# COMPACT_ATOMS: atom_id res chain seq x y z
N MET A 1 -22.10 -21.91 -4.25
CA MET A 1 -21.69 -21.60 -2.85
C MET A 1 -20.24 -21.12 -2.65
N ALA A 2 -19.35 -21.17 -3.66
CA ALA A 2 -17.95 -20.74 -3.50
C ALA A 2 -17.74 -19.20 -3.49
N GLY A 3 -18.55 -18.44 -4.24
CA GLY A 3 -18.31 -16.99 -4.44
C GLY A 3 -18.50 -16.09 -3.21
N ARG A 4 -19.31 -16.48 -2.23
CA ARG A 4 -19.55 -15.70 -0.99
C ARG A 4 -18.44 -15.88 0.06
N ARG A 5 -17.67 -16.98 -0.03
CA ARG A 5 -16.62 -17.30 0.95
C ARG A 5 -15.44 -16.34 0.83
N LEU A 6 -15.03 -16.01 -0.39
CA LEU A 6 -13.97 -15.04 -0.64
C LEU A 6 -14.37 -13.63 -0.19
N GLU A 7 -15.60 -13.19 -0.49
CA GLU A 7 -16.13 -11.90 -0.02
C GLU A 7 -16.12 -11.80 1.51
N LEU A 8 -16.54 -12.86 2.20
CA LEU A 8 -16.51 -12.91 3.67
C LEU A 8 -15.08 -12.88 4.20
N ILE A 9 -14.15 -13.64 3.59
CA ILE A 9 -12.74 -13.63 3.99
C ILE A 9 -12.15 -12.24 3.76
N THR A 10 -12.38 -11.62 2.61
CA THR A 10 -11.92 -10.25 2.32
C THR A 10 -12.50 -9.25 3.32
N GLY A 11 -13.79 -9.33 3.63
CA GLY A 11 -14.43 -8.46 4.63
C GLY A 11 -13.83 -8.63 6.02
N VAL A 12 -13.60 -9.87 6.46
CA VAL A 12 -12.95 -10.17 7.75
C VAL A 12 -11.52 -9.63 7.79
N VAL A 13 -10.73 -9.87 6.74
CA VAL A 13 -9.35 -9.34 6.63
C VAL A 13 -9.35 -7.82 6.68
N LEU A 14 -10.28 -7.15 5.98
CA LEU A 14 -10.40 -5.70 5.99
C LEU A 14 -10.71 -5.16 7.39
N VAL A 15 -11.65 -5.79 8.10
CA VAL A 15 -12.02 -5.38 9.48
C VAL A 15 -10.84 -5.58 10.44
N ILE A 16 -10.14 -6.71 10.36
CA ILE A 16 -8.93 -6.96 11.16
C ILE A 16 -7.86 -5.91 10.86
N PHE A 17 -7.64 -5.60 9.57
CA PHE A 17 -6.68 -4.57 9.17
C PHE A 17 -7.05 -3.19 9.75
N ILE A 18 -8.31 -2.76 9.63
CA ILE A 18 -8.77 -1.47 10.19
C ILE A 18 -8.59 -1.43 11.71
N ALA A 19 -8.95 -2.52 12.42
CA ALA A 19 -8.80 -2.59 13.87
C ALA A 19 -7.33 -2.51 14.31
N LEU A 20 -6.43 -3.24 13.63
CA LEU A 20 -4.99 -3.18 13.89
C LEU A 20 -4.40 -1.81 13.55
N PHE A 21 -4.85 -1.20 12.45
CA PHE A 21 -4.42 0.13 12.04
C PHE A 21 -4.78 1.19 13.08
N LEU A 22 -6.05 1.24 13.51
CA LEU A 22 -6.51 2.19 14.52
C LEU A 22 -5.82 1.94 15.87
N TYR A 23 -5.66 0.68 16.28
CA TYR A 23 -4.95 0.34 17.51
C TYR A 23 -3.49 0.82 17.47
N THR A 24 -2.78 0.51 16.40
CA THR A 24 -1.36 0.89 16.24
C THR A 24 -1.20 2.41 16.18
N SER A 25 -2.13 3.11 15.51
CA SER A 25 -2.11 4.57 15.37
C SER A 25 -2.35 5.31 16.69
N GLU A 26 -3.08 4.71 17.64
CA GLU A 26 -3.33 5.29 18.96
C GLU A 26 -2.22 4.94 19.96
N THR A 27 -1.69 3.72 19.91
CA THR A 27 -0.72 3.24 20.92
C THR A 27 0.73 3.57 20.59
N THR A 28 1.03 3.86 19.33
CA THR A 28 2.40 4.09 18.86
C THR A 28 2.46 5.51 18.35
N ASN A 29 3.37 6.34 18.89
CA ASN A 29 3.80 7.59 18.23
C ASN A 29 4.67 7.25 17.00
N SER A 30 4.21 6.33 16.16
CA SER A 30 4.87 5.97 14.91
C SER A 30 4.38 6.93 13.86
N GLU A 31 5.26 7.84 13.43
CA GLU A 31 5.10 8.46 12.13
C GLU A 31 5.03 7.33 11.09
N PHE A 32 4.03 7.40 10.21
CA PHE A 32 3.90 6.44 9.13
C PHE A 32 5.00 6.71 8.12
N SER A 33 6.18 6.16 8.40
CA SER A 33 7.38 6.36 7.63
C SER A 33 7.37 5.46 6.40
N GLY A 34 7.93 5.96 5.29
CA GLY A 34 8.06 5.19 4.07
C GLY A 34 8.85 3.90 4.29
N ALA A 35 8.62 2.89 3.45
CA ALA A 35 9.38 1.64 3.50
C ALA A 35 10.89 1.88 3.43
N ASP A 36 11.31 2.89 2.66
CA ASP A 36 12.70 3.27 2.47
C ASP A 36 13.33 3.76 3.79
N SER A 37 12.67 4.64 4.54
CA SER A 37 13.17 5.12 5.84
C SER A 37 13.27 4.02 6.90
N VAL A 38 12.34 3.05 6.89
CA VAL A 38 12.40 1.91 7.80
C VAL A 38 13.55 0.97 7.43
N ALA A 39 13.77 0.78 6.13
CA ALA A 39 14.84 -0.06 5.62
C ALA A 39 16.22 0.56 5.88
N SER A 40 16.39 1.85 5.59
CA SER A 40 17.65 2.58 5.79
C SER A 40 18.06 2.59 7.25
N GLY A 41 17.12 2.82 8.19
CA GLY A 41 17.41 2.84 9.61
C GLY A 41 17.91 1.49 10.13
N LYS A 42 17.29 0.39 9.67
CA LYS A 42 17.76 -0.96 10.00
C LYS A 42 19.11 -1.29 9.37
N ILE A 43 19.35 -0.87 8.14
CA ILE A 43 20.64 -1.09 7.47
C ILE A 43 21.75 -0.35 8.23
N ALA A 44 21.48 0.88 8.67
CA ALA A 44 22.42 1.65 9.46
C ALA A 44 22.74 0.98 10.80
N GLU A 45 21.74 0.43 11.48
CA GLU A 45 21.92 -0.33 12.73
C GLU A 45 22.78 -1.59 12.52
N ILE A 46 22.50 -2.38 11.47
CA ILE A 46 23.19 -3.65 11.20
C ILE A 46 24.63 -3.42 10.74
N THR A 47 24.85 -2.40 9.92
CA THR A 47 26.16 -2.14 9.30
C THR A 47 27.04 -1.20 10.11
N GLY A 48 26.46 -0.43 11.04
CA GLY A 48 27.13 0.66 11.74
C GLY A 48 27.48 1.85 10.84
N ILE A 49 27.01 1.86 9.59
CA ILE A 49 27.25 2.93 8.62
C ILE A 49 26.02 3.87 8.67
N PRO A 50 26.19 5.15 9.03
CA PRO A 50 25.08 6.10 9.06
C PRO A 50 24.50 6.30 7.65
N GLU A 51 23.19 6.58 7.59
CA GLU A 51 22.46 6.72 6.32
C GLU A 51 23.09 7.75 5.37
N GLU A 52 23.67 8.82 5.90
CA GLU A 52 24.27 9.88 5.10
C GLU A 52 25.53 9.43 4.33
N GLN A 53 26.15 8.33 4.76
CA GLN A 53 27.34 7.76 4.13
C GLN A 53 27.00 6.70 3.08
N PHE A 54 25.72 6.40 2.88
CA PHE A 54 25.28 5.47 1.86
C PHE A 54 25.39 6.10 0.46
N THR A 55 26.17 5.46 -0.42
CA THR A 55 26.28 5.87 -1.82
C THR A 55 25.57 4.84 -2.69
N PRO A 56 24.46 5.21 -3.36
CA PRO A 56 23.74 4.28 -4.21
C PRO A 56 24.60 3.90 -5.43
N LEU A 57 24.55 2.62 -5.82
CA LEU A 57 25.32 2.07 -6.94
C LEU A 57 24.93 2.67 -8.30
N ILE A 58 23.70 3.19 -8.40
CA ILE A 58 23.15 3.90 -9.55
C ILE A 58 22.61 5.24 -9.06
N GLY A 59 22.70 6.28 -9.89
CA GLY A 59 22.15 7.59 -9.57
C GLY A 59 20.64 7.50 -9.35
N GLN A 60 20.17 7.70 -8.11
CA GLN A 60 18.75 7.78 -7.80
C GLN A 60 18.26 9.19 -8.15
N TRP A 61 17.25 9.26 -9.02
CA TRP A 61 16.56 10.52 -9.25
C TRP A 61 15.64 10.79 -8.05
N GLN A 62 15.83 11.94 -7.40
CA GLN A 62 14.97 12.40 -6.32
C GLN A 62 14.22 13.65 -6.76
N PRO A 63 12.91 13.75 -6.50
CA PRO A 63 12.16 14.96 -6.79
C PRO A 63 12.78 16.18 -6.09
N PRO A 64 12.81 17.36 -6.74
CA PRO A 64 13.37 18.57 -6.13
C PRO A 64 12.52 19.13 -4.96
N SER A 65 11.33 18.57 -4.71
CA SER A 65 10.45 18.92 -3.59
C SER A 65 9.63 17.70 -3.15
N GLY A 66 9.40 17.56 -1.84
CA GLY A 66 8.53 16.53 -1.26
C GLY A 66 7.05 16.68 -1.67
N GLU A 67 6.63 17.87 -2.08
CA GLU A 67 5.29 18.09 -2.65
C GLU A 67 5.14 17.36 -4.00
N ILE A 68 6.20 17.36 -4.82
CA ILE A 68 6.22 16.66 -6.11
C ILE A 68 6.25 15.15 -5.89
N GLU A 69 7.01 14.67 -4.90
CA GLU A 69 7.01 13.27 -4.48
C GLU A 69 5.60 12.79 -4.08
N SER A 70 4.94 13.58 -3.21
CA SER A 70 3.58 13.30 -2.76
C SER A 70 2.57 13.33 -3.90
N LEU A 71 2.71 14.27 -4.85
CA LEU A 71 1.87 14.35 -6.05
C LEU A 71 2.05 13.12 -6.95
N LEU A 72 3.28 12.70 -7.21
CA LEU A 72 3.57 11.52 -8.01
C LEU A 72 3.04 10.25 -7.34
N PHE A 73 3.11 10.16 -6.01
CA PHE A 73 2.53 9.06 -5.24
C PHE A 73 0.98 9.04 -5.32
N ALA A 74 0.34 10.20 -5.13
CA ALA A 74 -1.12 10.33 -5.22
C ALA A 74 -1.64 10.00 -6.63
N LEU A 75 -0.90 10.41 -7.66
CA LEU A 75 -1.22 10.10 -9.06
C LEU A 75 -1.18 8.59 -9.33
N GLN A 76 -0.11 7.91 -8.90
CA GLN A 76 0.01 6.45 -9.01
C GLN A 76 -1.12 5.73 -8.27
N THR A 77 -1.45 6.19 -7.06
CA THR A 77 -2.55 5.65 -6.25
C THR A 77 -3.90 5.80 -6.97
N THR A 78 -4.13 6.94 -7.61
CA THR A 78 -5.35 7.21 -8.38
C THR A 78 -5.49 6.24 -9.55
N PHE A 79 -4.44 6.05 -10.35
CA PHE A 79 -4.45 5.09 -11.46
C PHE A 79 -4.65 3.65 -10.97
N GLY A 80 -3.95 3.25 -9.90
CA GLY A 80 -4.14 1.94 -9.28
C GLY A 80 -5.58 1.72 -8.81
N GLY A 81 -6.18 2.72 -8.17
CA GLY A 81 -7.58 2.70 -7.73
C GLY A 81 -8.57 2.53 -8.88
N ILE A 82 -8.36 3.24 -10.00
CA ILE A 82 -9.19 3.10 -11.21
C ILE A 82 -9.12 1.66 -11.76
N ILE A 83 -7.91 1.11 -11.90
CA ILE A 83 -7.70 -0.25 -12.43
C ILE A 83 -8.40 -1.27 -11.52
N LEU A 84 -8.20 -1.19 -10.20
CA LEU A 84 -8.86 -2.07 -9.24
C LEU A 84 -10.38 -1.97 -9.33
N GLY A 85 -10.92 -0.75 -9.40
CA GLY A 85 -12.36 -0.50 -9.54
C GLY A 85 -12.94 -1.14 -10.80
N LEU A 86 -12.24 -1.03 -11.94
CA LEU A 86 -12.65 -1.64 -13.21
C LEU A 86 -12.64 -3.18 -13.12
N VAL A 87 -11.60 -3.78 -12.53
CA VAL A 87 -11.51 -5.24 -12.36
C VAL A 87 -12.66 -5.77 -11.50
N PHE A 88 -12.90 -5.17 -10.34
CA PHE A 88 -13.99 -5.57 -9.47
C PHE A 88 -15.36 -5.32 -10.11
N GLY A 89 -15.53 -4.20 -10.81
CA GLY A 89 -16.75 -3.87 -11.55
C GLY A 89 -17.05 -4.88 -12.65
N PHE A 90 -16.03 -5.28 -13.42
CA PHE A 90 -16.15 -6.29 -14.47
C PHE A 90 -16.53 -7.67 -13.90
N TRP A 91 -15.89 -8.11 -12.81
CA TRP A 91 -16.24 -9.36 -12.14
C TRP A 91 -17.66 -9.36 -11.58
N LEU A 92 -18.13 -8.22 -11.05
CA LEU A 92 -19.50 -8.08 -10.59
C LEU A 92 -20.50 -8.15 -11.76
N GLY A 93 -20.18 -7.53 -12.90
CA GLY A 93 -20.98 -7.57 -14.12
C GLY A 93 -21.15 -8.97 -14.71
N GLN A 94 -20.08 -9.77 -14.72
CA GLN A 94 -20.13 -11.17 -15.19
C GLN A 94 -21.06 -12.05 -14.34
N ARG A 95 -21.16 -11.79 -13.04
CA ARG A 95 -22.02 -12.58 -12.13
C ARG A 95 -23.51 -12.31 -12.35
N LYS A 96 -23.87 -11.14 -12.89
CA LYS A 96 -25.27 -10.79 -13.24
C LYS A 96 -25.70 -11.31 -14.62
N SER A 97 -24.78 -11.73 -15.47
CA SER A 97 -25.05 -12.18 -16.84
C SER A 97 -25.20 -13.70 -16.98
N SER A 98 -25.27 -14.45 -15.87
CA SER A 98 -25.70 -15.86 -15.91
C SER A 98 -27.18 -15.94 -16.28
N PRO A 99 -27.56 -16.52 -17.44
CA PRO A 99 -28.96 -16.69 -17.79
C PRO A 99 -29.63 -17.59 -16.76
N VAL A 100 -30.81 -17.19 -16.30
CA VAL A 100 -31.74 -18.11 -15.65
C VAL A 100 -32.19 -19.10 -16.73
N THR A 101 -31.63 -20.30 -16.72
CA THR A 101 -32.20 -21.49 -17.36
C THR A 101 -32.52 -22.50 -16.27
#